data_AF-A0A1Q3M576-F1
#
_entry.id   AF-A0A1Q3M576-F1
#
_cell.length_a   1.000
_cell.length_b   1.000
_cell.length_c   1.000
_cell.angle_alpha   90.00
_cell.angle_beta   90.00
_cell.angle_gamma   90.00
#
_symmetry.space_group_name_H-M   'P 1'
#
loop_
_entity.id
_entity.type
_entity.pdbx_description
1 polymer ?
#
loop_
_entity_poly.entity_id
_entity_poly.type
_entity_poly.pdbx_seq_one_letter_code
_entity_poly.pdbx_strand_id
1 'polypeptide(L)' 'MNYQILADIELNRKISLFQKAVEAYATERSLKNSIAVAEAKSSLEHHFYESNSFAVHEGV' A
#
# COMPACT_ATOMS: atom_id res chain seq x y z
N MET A 1 0.98 -16.97 16.41
CA MET A 1 0.27 -16.04 15.51
C MET A 1 0.89 -16.21 14.13
N ASN A 2 0.11 -16.42 13.07
CA ASN A 2 0.69 -16.65 11.74
C ASN A 2 1.05 -15.31 11.09
N TYR A 3 2.34 -15.00 11.00
CA TYR A 3 2.87 -13.74 10.46
C TYR A 3 2.43 -13.50 9.01
N GLN A 4 2.20 -14.55 8.23
CA GLN A 4 1.72 -14.44 6.86
C GLN A 4 0.32 -13.82 6.79
N ILE A 5 -0.58 -14.23 7.69
CA ILE A 5 -1.95 -13.71 7.73
C ILE A 5 -1.95 -12.20 8.05
N LEU A 6 -1.05 -11.76 8.94
CA LEU A 6 -0.93 -10.33 9.29
C LEU A 6 -0.40 -9.50 8.12
N ALA A 7 0.60 -10.01 7.39
CA ALA A 7 1.13 -9.37 6.20
C ALA A 7 0.07 -9.23 5.10
N ASP A 8 -0.71 -10.29 4.86
CA ASP A 8 -1.78 -10.29 3.86
C ASP A 8 -2.91 -9.30 4.24
N ILE A 9 -3.28 -9.22 5.52
CA ILE A 9 -4.25 -8.23 6.02
C ILE A 9 -3.74 -6.81 5.79
N GLU A 10 -2.45 -6.56 6.06
CA GLU A 10 -1.84 -5.25 5.88
C GLU A 10 -1.79 -4.85 4.40
N LEU A 11 -1.38 -5.74 3.52
CA LEU A 11 -1.37 -5.54 2.07
C LEU A 11 -2.78 -5.17 1.56
N ASN A 12 -3.78 -5.98 1.93
CA ASN A 12 -5.17 -5.75 1.52
C ASN A 12 -5.69 -4.39 2.01
N ARG A 13 -5.33 -3.98 3.23
CA ARG A 13 -5.68 -2.65 3.75
C ARG A 13 -5.05 -1.53 2.92
N LYS A 14 -3.77 -1.63 2.58
CA LYS A 14 -3.06 -0.63 1.76
C LYS A 14 -3.66 -0.53 0.35
N ILE A 15 -3.97 -1.66 -0.28
CA ILE A 15 -4.65 -1.71 -1.58
C ILE A 15 -6.02 -1.00 -1.52
N SER A 16 -6.84 -1.33 -0.51
CA SER A 16 -8.16 -0.71 -0.36
C SER A 16 -8.09 0.81 -0.17
N LEU A 17 -7.11 1.30 0.60
CA LEU A 17 -6.88 2.73 0.78
C LEU A 17 -6.48 3.42 -0.53
N PHE A 18 -5.60 2.80 -1.31
CA PHE A 18 -5.19 3.33 -2.62
C PHE A 18 -6.37 3.39 -3.59
N GLN A 19 -7.19 2.34 -3.67
CA GLN A 19 -8.39 2.31 -4.52
C GLN A 19 -9.36 3.44 -4.16
N LYS A 20 -9.66 3.64 -2.85
CA LYS A 20 -10.51 4.73 -2.39
C LYS A 20 -9.95 6.12 -2.74
N ALA A 21 -8.64 6.30 -2.61
CA ALA A 21 -8.01 7.57 -2.98
C ALA A 21 -8.13 7.84 -4.50
N VAL A 22 -7.94 6.81 -5.33
CA VAL A 22 -8.12 6.90 -6.79
C VAL A 22 -9.58 7.22 -7.15
N GLU A 23 -10.55 6.57 -6.52
CA GLU A 23 -11.98 6.85 -6.71
C GLU A 23 -12.33 8.29 -6.33
N ALA A 24 -11.83 8.77 -5.19
CA ALA A 24 -12.04 10.15 -4.74
C ALA A 24 -11.42 11.15 -5.72
N TYR A 25 -10.22 10.88 -6.23
CA TYR A 25 -9.57 11.73 -7.25
C TYR A 25 -10.28 11.71 -8.60
N ALA A 26 -10.78 10.54 -9.02
CA ALA A 26 -11.55 10.40 -10.25
C ALA A 26 -12.89 11.16 -10.17
N THR A 27 -13.51 11.16 -8.98
CA THR A 27 -14.76 11.89 -8.70
C THR A 27 -14.52 13.40 -8.61
N GLU A 28 -13.47 13.83 -7.90
CA GLU A 28 -13.12 15.23 -7.71
C GLU A 28 -11.60 15.43 -7.86
N ARG A 29 -11.21 16.05 -8.97
CA ARG A 29 -9.80 16.38 -9.23
C ARG A 29 -9.40 17.63 -8.45
N SER A 30 -9.02 17.44 -7.20
CA SER A 30 -8.48 18.48 -6.31
C SER A 30 -7.04 18.17 -5.92
N LEU A 31 -6.28 19.20 -5.52
CA LEU A 31 -4.92 19.02 -4.99
C LEU A 31 -4.89 18.05 -3.80
N LYS A 32 -5.90 18.15 -2.92
CA LYS A 32 -6.05 17.26 -1.76
C LYS A 32 -6.17 15.79 -2.20
N ASN A 33 -7.01 15.50 -3.19
CA ASN A 33 -7.21 14.13 -3.66
C ASN A 33 -5.98 13.62 -4.43
N SER A 34 -5.27 14.49 -5.18
CA SER A 34 -3.98 14.14 -5.78
C SER A 34 -2.93 13.72 -4.75
N ILE A 35 -2.83 14.47 -3.64
CA ILE A 35 -1.90 14.15 -2.54
C ILE A 35 -2.29 12.81 -1.90
N ALA A 36 -3.57 12.60 -1.63
CA ALA A 36 -4.04 11.34 -1.04
C ALA A 36 -3.70 10.12 -1.92
N VAL A 37 -3.82 10.23 -3.25
CA VAL A 37 -3.40 9.17 -4.19
C VAL A 37 -1.90 8.94 -4.10
N ALA A 38 -1.09 10.00 -4.08
CA ALA A 38 0.37 9.89 -4.02
C ALA A 38 0.84 9.24 -2.71
N GLU A 39 0.27 9.63 -1.57
CA GLU A 39 0.58 9.05 -0.26
C GLU A 39 0.19 7.57 -0.18
N ALA A 40 -1.02 7.23 -0.62
CA ALA A 40 -1.49 5.84 -0.63
C ALA A 40 -0.67 4.95 -1.58
N LYS A 41 -0.25 5.49 -2.73
CA LYS A 41 0.65 4.81 -3.66
C LYS A 41 2.02 4.54 -3.03
N SER A 42 2.62 5.56 -2.42
CA SER A 42 3.93 5.45 -1.75
C SER A 42 3.89 4.40 -0.62
N SER A 43 2.82 4.39 0.18
CA SER A 43 2.62 3.40 1.24
C SER A 43 2.53 1.96 0.69
N LEU A 44 1.86 1.78 -0.44
CA LEU A 44 1.76 0.49 -1.10
C LEU A 44 3.11 0.04 -1.68
N GLU A 45 3.85 0.94 -2.33
CA GLU A 45 5.21 0.67 -2.84
C GLU A 45 6.18 0.29 -1.71
N HIS A 46 6.14 1.00 -0.57
CA HIS A 46 6.97 0.71 0.59
C HIS A 46 6.80 -0.71 1.10
N HIS A 47 5.54 -1.19 1.16
CA HIS A 47 5.25 -2.55 1.61
C HIS A 47 5.87 -3.62 0.69
N PHE A 48 5.94 -3.38 -0.61
CA PHE A 48 6.62 -4.28 -1.55
C PHE A 48 8.13 -4.30 -1.33
N TYR A 49 8.75 -3.15 -1.02
CA TYR A 49 10.18 -3.09 -0.70
C TYR A 49 10.51 -3.76 0.63
N GLU A 50 9.69 -3.58 1.67
CA GLU A 50 9.87 -4.26 2.96
C GLU A 50 9.71 -5.78 2.82
N SER A 51 8.71 -6.22 2.06
CA SER A 51 8.47 -7.65 1.80
C SER A 51 9.62 -8.28 1.01
N ASN A 52 10.16 -7.57 0.02
CA ASN A 52 11.31 -8.04 -0.76
C ASN A 52 12.63 -8.00 0.02
N SER A 53 12.82 -7.03 0.92
CA SER A 53 14.00 -6.97 1.80
C SER A 53 14.05 -8.16 2.76
N PHE A 54 12.89 -8.58 3.30
CA PHE A 54 12.79 -9.77 4.15
C PHE A 54 13.09 -11.06 3.38
N ALA A 55 12.61 -11.18 2.14
CA ALA A 55 12.85 -12.35 1.29
C ALA A 55 14.33 -12.53 0.88
N VAL A 56 15.11 -11.45 0.82
CA VAL A 56 16.55 -11.52 0.50
C VAL A 56 17.39 -11.96 1.71
N HIS A 57 16.90 -11.78 2.94
CA HIS A 57 17.66 -12.08 4.15
C HIS A 57 17.45 -13.50 4.72
N GLU A 58 16.39 -14.22 4.33
CA GLU A 58 16.18 -15.64 4.74
C GLU A 58 16.77 -16.67 3.75
N GLY A 59 17.53 -16.21 2.75
CA GLY A 59 18.19 -17.03 1.74
C GLY A 59 19.70 -17.18 1.92
N VAL A 60 20.19 -17.49 3.12
CA VAL A 60 21.58 -17.93 3.39
C VAL A 60 21.60 -19.07 4.40
#